data_AF-A0A396K180-F1
#
_entry.id   AF-A0A396K180-F1
#
_cell.length_a   1.000
_cell.length_b   1.000
_cell.length_c   1.000
_cell.angle_alpha   90.00
_cell.angle_beta   90.00
_cell.angle_gamma   90.00
#
_symmetry.space_group_name_H-M   'P 1'
#
loop_
_entity.id
_entity.type
_entity.pdbx_description
1 polymer ?
#
loop_
_entity_poly.entity_id
_entity_poly.type
_entity_poly.pdbx_seq_one_letter_code
_entity_poly.pdbx_strand_id
1 'polypeptide(L)'
;MSRWDGLLSKPDEKIIILAATNMPFDLDEAVIRRFQRRIMVGLPSAENRETILKTLIAKDKHEDLDFKELSTMTELRIQWK
;
A
#
# COMPACT_ATOMS: atom_id res chain seq x y z
N MET A 1 21.90 -12.27 -1.89
CA MET A 1 21.50 -12.62 -0.50
C MET A 1 22.51 -12.14 0.55
N SER A 2 23.82 -12.15 0.30
CA SER A 2 24.91 -11.78 1.26
C SER A 2 25.10 -10.29 1.57
N ARG A 3 24.17 -9.42 1.16
CA ARG A 3 24.26 -7.97 1.44
C ARG A 3 23.27 -7.51 2.49
N TRP A 4 22.37 -8.39 2.93
CA TRP A 4 21.32 -8.10 3.91
C TRP A 4 21.63 -8.71 5.28
N ASP A 5 22.72 -9.47 5.38
CA ASP A 5 23.22 -10.04 6.63
C ASP A 5 24.02 -9.03 7.47
N GLY A 6 24.33 -7.87 6.91
CA GLY A 6 25.09 -6.81 7.58
C GLY A 6 26.59 -7.10 7.70
N LEU A 7 27.12 -8.17 7.10
CA LEU A 7 28.54 -8.53 7.24
C LEU A 7 29.48 -7.46 6.66
N LEU A 8 29.01 -6.72 5.67
CA LEU A 8 29.72 -5.62 5.01
C LEU A 8 29.29 -4.22 5.48
N SER A 9 28.37 -4.14 6.44
CA SER A 9 27.80 -2.87 6.90
C SER A 9 28.70 -2.20 7.94
N LYS A 10 28.79 -0.87 7.89
CA LYS A 10 29.53 -0.13 8.92
C LYS A 10 28.73 -0.08 10.23
N PRO A 11 29.38 -0.01 11.41
CA PRO A 11 28.69 0.00 12.71
C PRO A 11 27.67 1.14 12.90
N ASP A 12 27.82 2.24 12.17
CA ASP A 12 26.97 3.43 12.19
C ASP A 12 25.91 3.44 11.07
N GLU A 13 25.90 2.44 10.19
CA GLU A 13 25.02 2.38 9.03
C GLU A 13 23.64 1.83 9.41
N LYS A 14 22.61 2.68 9.30
CA LYS A 14 21.21 2.31 9.53
C LYS A 14 20.47 2.24 8.20
N ILE A 15 20.07 1.03 7.80
CA ILE A 15 19.34 0.79 6.55
C ILE A 15 17.93 0.31 6.89
N ILE A 16 16.93 0.89 6.22
CA ILE A 16 15.54 0.39 6.22
C ILE A 16 15.22 -0.08 4.81
N ILE A 17 14.64 -1.27 4.71
CA ILE A 17 14.23 -1.83 3.43
C ILE A 17 12.71 -1.88 3.37
N LEU A 18 12.15 -1.25 2.34
CA LEU A 18 10.74 -1.31 2.00
C LEU A 18 10.58 -2.12 0.71
N ALA A 19 9.70 -3.12 0.76
CA ALA A 19 9.35 -3.93 -0.41
C ALA A 19 7.84 -3.89 -0.61
N ALA A 20 7.42 -3.92 -1.88
CA ALA A 20 6.02 -3.99 -2.29
C ALA A 20 5.87 -5.10 -3.33
N THR A 21 4.84 -5.93 -3.17
CA THR A 21 4.52 -7.01 -4.12
C THR A 21 3.00 -7.19 -4.20
N ASN A 22 2.51 -7.52 -5.38
CA ASN A 22 1.11 -7.92 -5.59
C ASN A 22 0.92 -9.44 -5.44
N MET A 23 2.01 -10.21 -5.32
CA MET A 23 2.01 -11.66 -5.14
C MET A 23 2.75 -12.02 -3.84
N PRO A 24 2.17 -11.72 -2.66
CA PRO A 24 2.86 -11.91 -1.38
C PRO A 24 3.11 -13.38 -1.02
N PHE A 25 2.36 -14.31 -1.64
CA PHE A 25 2.43 -15.74 -1.37
C PHE A 25 3.41 -16.49 -2.29
N ASP A 26 3.90 -15.85 -3.36
CA ASP A 26 4.82 -16.45 -4.33
C ASP A 26 6.31 -16.18 -3.98
N LEU A 27 6.57 -15.60 -2.80
CA LEU A 27 7.92 -15.27 -2.36
C LEU A 27 8.59 -16.44 -1.62
N ASP A 28 9.88 -16.63 -1.88
CA ASP A 28 10.70 -17.62 -1.18
C ASP A 28 10.77 -17.35 0.34
N GLU A 29 10.73 -18.42 1.14
CA GLU A 29 10.68 -18.34 2.60
C GLU A 29 11.90 -17.60 3.19
N ALA A 30 13.10 -17.75 2.60
CA ALA A 30 14.31 -17.09 3.07
C ALA A 30 14.27 -15.57 2.86
N VAL A 31 13.54 -15.10 1.86
CA VAL A 31 13.28 -13.67 1.65
C VAL A 31 12.24 -13.19 2.66
N ILE A 32 11.14 -13.92 2.82
CA ILE A 32 10.06 -13.56 3.76
C ILE A 32 10.58 -13.40 5.19
N ARG A 33 11.46 -14.30 5.65
CA ARG A 33 12.05 -14.25 7.00
C ARG A 33 12.84 -12.96 7.29
N ARG A 34 13.32 -12.26 6.26
CA ARG A 34 14.05 -10.98 6.40
C ARG A 34 13.10 -9.78 6.55
N PHE A 35 11.84 -9.92 6.18
CA PHE A 35 10.80 -8.89 6.34
C PHE A 35 9.95 -9.16 7.57
N GLN A 36 10.43 -8.72 8.74
CA GLN A 36 9.77 -8.95 10.02
C GLN A 36 8.37 -8.31 10.12
N ARG A 37 8.14 -7.18 9.43
CA ARG A 37 6.83 -6.53 9.35
C ARG A 37 6.24 -6.68 7.95
N ARG A 38 5.00 -7.13 7.90
CA ARG A 38 4.21 -7.31 6.68
C ARG A 38 2.88 -6.58 6.87
N ILE A 39 2.55 -5.70 5.94
CA ILE A 39 1.32 -4.91 5.97
C ILE A 39 0.51 -5.31 4.73
N MET A 40 -0.63 -5.95 4.95
CA MET A 40 -1.58 -6.25 3.88
C MET A 40 -2.46 -5.03 3.66
N VAL A 41 -2.43 -4.48 2.45
CA VAL A 41 -3.25 -3.33 2.07
C VAL A 41 -4.48 -3.85 1.35
N GLY A 42 -5.64 -3.71 1.99
CA GLY A 42 -6.94 -4.04 1.40
C GLY A 42 -7.50 -2.92 0.53
N LEU A 43 -8.66 -3.18 -0.08
CA LEU A 43 -9.42 -2.15 -0.78
C LEU A 43 -9.87 -1.04 0.20
N PRO A 44 -9.92 0.23 -0.23
CA PRO A 44 -10.37 1.34 0.62
C PRO A 44 -11.86 1.23 0.94
N SER A 45 -12.24 1.60 2.17
CA SER A 45 -13.64 1.79 2.57
C SER A 45 -14.28 2.98 1.84
N ALA A 46 -15.60 3.14 1.95
CA ALA A 46 -16.30 4.28 1.38
C ALA A 46 -15.76 5.62 1.92
N GLU A 47 -15.51 5.72 3.22
CA GLU A 47 -14.96 6.93 3.85
C GLU A 47 -13.54 7.21 3.36
N ASN A 48 -12.73 6.17 3.18
CA ASN A 48 -11.37 6.30 2.65
C ASN A 48 -11.40 6.74 1.18
N ARG A 49 -12.30 6.19 0.36
CA ARG A 49 -12.50 6.61 -1.03
C ARG A 49 -12.92 8.08 -1.11
N GLU A 50 -13.85 8.50 -0.26
CA GLU A 50 -14.27 9.91 -0.16
C GLU A 50 -13.07 10.83 0.13
N THR A 51 -12.25 10.46 1.11
CA THR A 51 -11.05 11.20 1.50
C THR A 51 -10.01 11.27 0.39
N ILE A 52 -9.78 10.14 -0.31
CA ILE A 52 -8.88 10.07 -1.46
C ILE A 52 -9.39 11.01 -2.56
N LEU A 53 -10.67 10.92 -2.92
CA LEU A 53 -11.27 11.75 -3.96
C LEU A 53 -11.14 13.24 -3.63
N LYS A 54 -11.51 13.66 -2.41
CA LYS A 54 -11.34 15.04 -1.94
C LYS A 54 -9.90 15.51 -2.04
N THR A 55 -8.95 14.66 -1.68
CA THR A 55 -7.51 14.99 -1.70
C THR A 55 -6.98 15.14 -3.13
N LEU A 56 -7.41 14.26 -4.05
CA LEU A 56 -6.94 14.25 -5.43
C LEU A 56 -7.40 15.48 -6.21
N ILE A 57 -8.65 15.91 -6.02
CA ILE A 57 -9.23 17.04 -6.77
C ILE A 57 -9.21 18.37 -6.01
N ALA A 58 -8.58 18.41 -4.83
CA ALA A 58 -8.50 19.59 -3.96
C ALA A 58 -7.94 20.85 -4.67
N LYS A 59 -7.15 20.67 -5.72
CA LYS A 59 -6.52 21.78 -6.48
C LYS A 59 -7.36 22.23 -7.68
N ASP A 60 -8.33 21.44 -8.09
CA ASP A 60 -9.17 21.73 -9.26
C ASP A 60 -10.44 22.46 -8.84
N LYS A 61 -10.93 23.38 -9.68
CA LYS A 61 -12.24 23.98 -9.47
C LYS A 61 -13.31 22.94 -9.79
N HIS A 62 -14.08 22.58 -8.78
CA HIS A 62 -15.25 21.73 -8.91
C HIS A 62 -16.39 22.35 -8.12
N GLU A 63 -17.55 22.48 -8.75
CA GLU A 63 -18.77 22.96 -8.10
C GLU A 63 -19.67 21.76 -7.81
N ASP A 64 -20.20 21.70 -6.58
CA ASP A 64 -21.24 20.76 -6.14
C ASP A 64 -21.00 19.26 -6.42
N LEU A 65 -19.78 18.75 -6.18
CA LEU A 65 -19.54 17.31 -6.20
C LEU A 65 -19.97 16.65 -4.89
N ASP A 66 -20.92 15.72 -4.99
CA ASP A 66 -21.26 14.81 -3.88
C ASP A 66 -20.22 13.67 -3.79
N PHE A 67 -19.19 13.91 -2.98
CA PHE A 67 -18.14 12.92 -2.73
C PHE A 67 -18.64 11.64 -2.05
N LYS A 68 -19.77 11.70 -1.34
CA LYS A 68 -20.35 10.54 -0.67
C LYS A 68 -21.06 9.64 -1.67
N GLU A 69 -21.75 10.24 -2.64
CA GLU A 69 -22.32 9.50 -3.77
C GLU A 69 -21.20 8.85 -4.59
N LEU A 70 -20.17 9.61 -4.97
CA LEU A 70 -19.03 9.11 -5.74
C LEU A 70 -18.27 7.99 -5.03
N SER A 71 -18.08 8.08 -3.71
CA SER A 71 -17.43 7.02 -2.94
C SER A 71 -18.25 5.74 -2.94
N THR A 72 -19.58 5.83 -3.02
CA THR A 72 -20.48 4.68 -3.13
C THR A 72 -20.44 4.08 -4.54
N MET A 73 -20.50 4.91 -5.58
CA MET A 73 -20.46 4.47 -6.98
C MET A 73 -19.16 3.76 -7.37
N THR A 74 -18.04 4.14 -6.75
CA THR A 74 -16.71 3.58 -7.02
C THR A 74 -16.39 2.33 -6.20
N GLU A 75 -17.39 1.74 -5.54
CA GLU A 75 -17.21 0.49 -4.81
C GLU A 75 -16.84 -0.65 -5.78
N LEU A 76 -15.60 -1.14 -5.64
CA LEU A 76 -15.18 -2.37 -6.31
C LEU A 76 -15.69 -3.58 -5.52
N ARG A 77 -16.61 -4.32 -6.13
CA ARG A 77 -16.95 -5.67 -5.69
C ARG A 77 -16.01 -6.66 -6.35
N ILE A 78 -15.05 -7.18 -5.59
CA ILE A 78 -14.25 -8.32 -6.05
C ILE A 78 -15.18 -9.53 -6.07
N GLN A 79 -15.61 -9.92 -7.26
CA GLN A 79 -16.18 -11.25 -7.48
C GLN A 79 -15.02 -12.24 -7.56
N TRP A 80 -14.74 -12.90 -6.44
CA TRP A 80 -13.95 -14.12 -6.50
C TRP A 80 -14.78 -15.16 -7.25
N LYS A 81 -14.42 -15.44 -8.50
CA LYS A 81 -14.82 -16.67 -9.20
C LYS A 81 -13.84 -17.78 -8.86
#